data_AF-A0A1F7MY82-F1
#
_entry.id   AF-A0A1F7MY82-F1
#
_cell.length_a   1.000
_cell.length_b   1.000
_cell.length_c   1.000
_cell.angle_alpha   90.00
_cell.angle_beta   90.00
_cell.angle_gamma   90.00
#
_symmetry.space_group_name_H-M   'P 1'
#
loop_
_entity.id
_entity.type
_entity.pdbx_description
1 polymer ?
#
loop_
_entity_poly.entity_id
_entity_poly.type
_entity_poly.pdbx_seq_one_letter_code
_entity_poly.pdbx_strand_id
1 'polypeptide(L)'
;MASVKTSLHFTVRGDETLMKLRAAHRWPALQPAFQQACASCHATCGDCHVSKAKSVRGGLMDGHSFLRVGPMEEACGTCHGGRVFPEYTGKNEGFPADVHWEKGRMHCAACHSVTQLHGDGTAYPDRHAVASKATCLGCHPNARAEGSSVEQHAVHRDRINCVVCHATVYRGCENCHVGAGAKSALQFKIGRSARPDAPYTYTLLRHVPTVRGMWDAKVADAMPGYDAVPTWKDTVPHNIQRKTPRTASCNNCHGNARIFLKPGDLNPTEAAANARVVVTTIPPRR
;
A
#
# COMPACT_ATOMS: atom_id res chain seq x y z
N MET A 1 -20.79 -12.99 13.78
CA MET A 1 -21.28 -11.59 13.86
C MET A 1 -20.21 -10.69 13.26
N ALA A 2 -20.58 -9.72 12.42
CA ALA A 2 -19.61 -8.78 11.84
C ALA A 2 -19.09 -7.83 12.92
N SER A 3 -17.77 -7.75 13.10
CA SER A 3 -17.12 -6.93 14.14
C SER A 3 -16.67 -5.58 13.57
N VAL A 4 -17.56 -4.89 12.85
CA VAL A 4 -17.22 -3.70 12.04
C VAL A 4 -16.55 -2.58 12.84
N LYS A 5 -16.89 -2.48 14.14
CA LYS A 5 -16.28 -1.53 15.08
C LYS A 5 -14.77 -1.73 15.25
N THR A 6 -14.23 -2.89 14.90
CA THR A 6 -12.78 -3.14 14.94
C THR A 6 -12.11 -3.09 13.57
N SER A 7 -12.88 -3.06 12.48
CA SER A 7 -12.39 -2.96 11.10
C SER A 7 -11.56 -1.70 10.86
N LEU A 8 -10.46 -1.85 10.14
CA LEU A 8 -9.61 -0.73 9.72
C LEU A 8 -10.31 0.19 8.72
N HIS A 9 -11.23 -0.32 7.89
CA HIS A 9 -11.99 0.51 6.93
C HIS A 9 -13.01 1.41 7.64
N PHE A 10 -13.59 0.93 8.75
CA PHE A 10 -14.56 1.67 9.53
C PHE A 10 -13.90 2.68 10.48
N THR A 11 -12.76 2.31 11.06
CA THR A 11 -12.12 3.08 12.14
C THR A 11 -10.95 3.94 11.69
N VAL A 12 -10.41 3.72 10.48
CA VAL A 12 -9.15 4.30 9.97
C VAL A 12 -7.98 4.24 10.95
N ARG A 13 -8.00 3.29 11.90
CA ARG A 13 -7.02 3.18 12.99
C ARG A 13 -5.57 3.07 12.50
N GLY A 14 -5.36 2.53 11.30
CA GLY A 14 -4.05 2.50 10.63
C GLY A 14 -3.44 3.88 10.43
N ASP A 15 -4.23 4.82 9.92
CA ASP A 15 -3.79 6.19 9.68
C ASP A 15 -3.66 6.96 11.00
N GLU A 16 -4.58 6.74 11.94
CA GLU A 16 -4.52 7.33 13.28
C GLU A 16 -3.25 6.89 14.02
N THR A 17 -2.92 5.59 13.99
CA THR A 17 -1.71 5.04 14.61
C THR A 17 -0.46 5.68 14.00
N LEU A 18 -0.43 5.84 12.67
CA LEU A 18 0.68 6.52 12.00
C LEU A 18 0.78 7.99 12.42
N MET A 19 -0.34 8.73 12.46
CA MET A 19 -0.33 10.13 12.84
C MET A 19 0.02 10.34 14.30
N LYS A 20 -0.38 9.45 15.21
CA LYS A 20 0.08 9.46 16.61
C LYS A 20 1.59 9.37 16.73
N LEU A 21 2.23 8.49 15.96
CA LEU A 21 3.70 8.36 15.95
C LEU A 21 4.37 9.65 15.47
N ARG A 22 3.83 10.28 14.43
CA ARG A 22 4.40 11.52 13.86
C ARG A 22 4.11 12.75 14.71
N ALA A 23 2.92 12.84 15.30
CA ALA A 23 2.53 13.94 16.17
C ALA A 23 3.18 13.85 17.56
N ALA A 24 3.49 12.63 18.02
CA ALA A 24 4.03 12.37 19.34
C ALA A 24 3.23 13.13 20.42
N HIS A 25 3.88 13.96 21.23
CA HIS A 25 3.24 14.75 22.28
C HIS A 25 2.23 15.80 21.75
N ARG A 26 2.22 16.10 20.45
CA ARG A 26 1.28 17.04 19.81
C ARG A 26 -0.02 16.36 19.36
N TRP A 27 -0.16 15.04 19.51
CA TRP A 27 -1.38 14.33 19.10
C TRP A 27 -2.68 14.93 19.65
N PRO A 28 -2.81 15.32 20.94
CA PRO A 28 -4.04 15.93 21.45
C PRO A 28 -4.45 17.20 20.70
N ALA A 29 -3.49 18.00 20.23
CA ALA A 29 -3.76 19.21 19.45
C ALA A 29 -4.13 18.88 17.99
N LEU A 30 -3.52 17.84 17.41
CA LEU A 30 -3.77 17.43 16.02
C LEU A 30 -5.06 16.61 15.85
N GLN A 31 -5.46 15.84 16.86
CA GLN A 31 -6.55 14.86 16.77
C GLN A 31 -7.87 15.43 16.22
N PRO A 32 -8.35 16.63 16.63
CA PRO A 32 -9.59 17.18 16.07
C PRO A 32 -9.48 17.48 14.57
N ALA A 33 -8.35 18.06 14.14
CA ALA A 33 -8.09 18.36 12.74
C ALA A 33 -7.95 17.07 11.91
N PHE A 34 -7.30 16.04 12.47
CA PHE A 34 -7.23 14.71 11.86
C PHE A 34 -8.62 14.10 11.67
N GLN A 35 -9.46 14.10 12.72
CA GLN A 35 -10.81 13.55 12.64
C GLN A 35 -11.66 14.27 11.59
N GLN A 36 -11.57 15.60 11.52
CA GLN A 36 -12.28 16.39 10.52
C GLN A 36 -11.78 16.09 9.09
N ALA A 37 -10.46 16.05 8.89
CA ALA A 37 -9.87 15.84 7.58
C ALA A 37 -10.06 14.40 7.06
N CYS A 38 -10.06 13.42 7.97
CA CYS A 38 -10.16 12.00 7.62
C CYS A 38 -11.60 11.49 7.61
N ALA A 39 -12.59 12.27 8.05
CA ALA A 39 -14.02 11.90 8.04
C ALA A 39 -14.53 11.50 6.65
N SER A 40 -13.92 12.00 5.57
CA SER A 40 -14.25 11.59 4.19
C SER A 40 -13.77 10.19 3.81
N CYS A 41 -12.90 9.56 4.61
CA CYS A 41 -12.30 8.25 4.36
C CYS A 41 -12.87 7.14 5.28
N HIS A 42 -13.62 7.47 6.33
CA HIS A 42 -14.29 6.47 7.16
C HIS A 42 -15.39 5.80 6.34
N ALA A 43 -15.23 4.51 6.04
CA ALA A 43 -16.25 3.76 5.32
C ALA A 43 -17.40 3.40 6.26
N THR A 44 -18.62 3.50 5.74
CA THR A 44 -19.85 2.98 6.36
C THR A 44 -20.33 1.74 5.62
N CYS A 45 -21.35 1.05 6.16
CA CYS A 45 -22.00 -0.04 5.43
C CYS A 45 -22.55 0.46 4.07
N GLY A 46 -22.99 1.72 4.02
CA GLY A 46 -23.55 2.32 2.81
C GLY A 46 -22.54 2.41 1.68
N ASP A 47 -21.33 2.87 2.00
CA ASP A 47 -20.24 3.10 1.03
C ASP A 47 -19.78 1.82 0.29
N CYS A 48 -20.09 0.64 0.84
CA CYS A 48 -19.76 -0.66 0.24
C CYS A 48 -20.98 -1.37 -0.36
N HIS A 49 -22.18 -1.15 0.17
CA HIS A 49 -23.35 -1.99 -0.13
C HIS A 49 -24.46 -1.27 -0.90
N VAL A 50 -24.51 0.06 -0.96
CA VAL A 50 -25.61 0.77 -1.64
C VAL A 50 -25.23 2.12 -2.27
N SER A 51 -24.14 2.77 -1.81
CA SER A 51 -23.68 4.05 -2.32
C SER A 51 -22.19 4.08 -2.58
N LYS A 52 -21.77 4.92 -3.53
CA LYS A 52 -20.39 5.34 -3.70
C LYS A 52 -19.95 6.19 -2.51
N ALA A 53 -18.64 6.20 -2.22
CA ALA A 53 -18.09 6.99 -1.14
C ALA A 53 -18.39 8.50 -1.29
N LYS A 54 -18.68 9.18 -0.17
CA LYS A 54 -18.90 10.64 -0.16
C LYS A 54 -17.71 11.45 -0.70
N SER A 55 -16.50 10.92 -0.54
CA SER A 55 -15.25 11.53 -1.04
C SER A 55 -15.24 11.76 -2.56
N VAL A 56 -16.04 11.00 -3.32
CA VAL A 56 -16.21 11.16 -4.78
C VAL A 56 -17.59 11.71 -5.15
N ARG A 57 -18.20 12.51 -4.26
CA ARG A 57 -19.54 13.11 -4.38
C ARG A 57 -20.70 12.10 -4.26
N GLY A 58 -20.43 10.88 -3.79
CA GLY A 58 -21.45 9.88 -3.52
C GLY A 58 -22.19 9.41 -4.78
N GLY A 59 -23.48 9.11 -4.62
CA GLY A 59 -24.32 8.52 -5.64
C GLY A 59 -24.62 7.06 -5.35
N LEU A 60 -25.84 6.63 -5.65
CA LEU A 60 -26.31 5.29 -5.30
C LEU A 60 -25.89 4.29 -6.38
N MET A 61 -25.61 3.07 -5.94
CA MET A 61 -25.20 1.95 -6.77
C MET A 61 -26.43 1.12 -7.15
N ASP A 62 -26.41 0.53 -8.35
CA ASP A 62 -27.37 -0.48 -8.79
C ASP A 62 -28.86 -0.18 -8.46
N GLY A 63 -29.32 1.02 -8.83
CA GLY A 63 -30.71 1.43 -8.60
C GLY A 63 -31.10 1.54 -7.13
N HIS A 64 -30.13 1.75 -6.23
CA HIS A 64 -30.30 1.85 -4.77
C HIS A 64 -30.54 0.50 -4.08
N SER A 65 -30.17 -0.59 -4.75
CA SER A 65 -30.24 -1.94 -4.18
C SER A 65 -29.13 -2.15 -3.14
N PHE A 66 -29.46 -2.84 -2.04
CA PHE A 66 -28.45 -3.30 -1.09
C PHE A 66 -27.77 -4.55 -1.62
N LEU A 67 -26.51 -4.41 -1.99
CA LEU A 67 -25.73 -5.46 -2.62
C LEU A 67 -24.98 -6.26 -1.56
N ARG A 68 -25.07 -7.58 -1.61
CA ARG A 68 -24.28 -8.47 -0.74
C ARG A 68 -22.78 -8.25 -0.92
N VAL A 69 -22.35 -8.03 -2.16
CA VAL A 69 -20.97 -7.66 -2.53
C VAL A 69 -21.08 -6.48 -3.49
N GLY A 70 -20.51 -5.34 -3.09
CA GLY A 70 -20.52 -4.14 -3.91
C GLY A 70 -19.66 -4.30 -5.17
N PRO A 71 -20.04 -3.68 -6.31
CA PRO A 71 -19.23 -3.62 -7.52
C PRO A 71 -17.87 -3.01 -7.24
N MET A 72 -16.80 -3.56 -7.82
CA MET A 72 -15.43 -3.14 -7.48
C MET A 72 -15.18 -1.66 -7.72
N GLU A 73 -15.64 -1.10 -8.84
CA GLU A 73 -15.34 0.28 -9.21
C GLU A 73 -16.03 1.26 -8.26
N GLU A 74 -17.28 0.99 -7.92
CA GLU A 74 -18.13 1.86 -7.12
C GLU A 74 -17.91 1.68 -5.61
N ALA A 75 -17.70 0.45 -5.13
CA ALA A 75 -17.52 0.16 -3.70
C ALA A 75 -16.05 0.24 -3.25
N CYS A 76 -15.10 -0.18 -4.09
CA CYS A 76 -13.67 -0.15 -3.74
C CYS A 76 -12.95 1.00 -4.46
N GLY A 77 -13.18 1.15 -5.76
CA GLY A 77 -12.50 2.09 -6.64
C GLY A 77 -12.78 3.56 -6.32
N THR A 78 -13.86 3.88 -5.62
CA THR A 78 -14.14 5.26 -5.20
C THR A 78 -13.14 5.78 -4.15
N CYS A 79 -12.68 4.92 -3.24
CA CYS A 79 -11.61 5.25 -2.29
C CYS A 79 -10.21 4.84 -2.80
N HIS A 80 -10.13 3.74 -3.55
CA HIS A 80 -8.87 3.16 -4.04
C HIS A 80 -8.52 3.54 -5.49
N GLY A 81 -9.28 4.45 -6.09
CA GLY A 81 -9.23 4.86 -7.50
C GLY A 81 -7.98 5.60 -7.92
N GLY A 82 -7.31 6.29 -7.00
CA GLY A 82 -6.10 7.04 -7.33
C GLY A 82 -4.87 6.16 -7.57
N ARG A 83 -4.87 4.90 -7.11
CA ARG A 83 -3.67 4.03 -7.08
C ARG A 83 -3.99 2.57 -7.37
N VAL A 84 -4.72 1.94 -6.47
CA VAL A 84 -4.87 0.49 -6.41
C VAL A 84 -5.80 -0.01 -7.51
N PHE A 85 -6.95 0.65 -7.70
CA PHE A 85 -7.92 0.20 -8.70
C PHE A 85 -7.38 0.31 -10.15
N PRO A 86 -6.71 1.41 -10.56
CA PRO A 86 -6.06 1.47 -11.88
C PRO A 86 -4.91 0.47 -12.06
N GLU A 87 -4.11 0.23 -11.03
CA GLU A 87 -3.07 -0.81 -11.04
C GLU A 87 -3.71 -2.19 -11.29
N TYR A 88 -4.79 -2.51 -10.58
CA TYR A 88 -5.43 -3.83 -10.63
C TYR A 88 -6.16 -4.09 -11.93
N THR A 89 -6.86 -3.07 -12.44
CA THR A 89 -7.72 -3.19 -13.63
C THR A 89 -7.03 -2.80 -14.93
N GLY A 90 -5.76 -2.38 -14.89
CA GLY A 90 -4.99 -2.02 -16.08
C GLY A 90 -5.33 -0.66 -16.67
N LYS A 91 -5.83 0.28 -15.84
CA LYS A 91 -6.09 1.67 -16.28
C LYS A 91 -4.82 2.54 -16.27
N ASN A 92 -3.66 1.99 -15.92
CA ASN A 92 -2.36 2.67 -16.10
C ASN A 92 -1.86 2.44 -17.53
N GLU A 93 -1.83 3.51 -18.33
CA GLU A 93 -1.39 3.48 -19.72
C GLU A 93 0.00 2.81 -19.88
N GLY A 94 0.11 1.93 -20.88
CA GLY A 94 1.36 1.21 -21.18
C GLY A 94 1.67 0.02 -20.27
N PHE A 95 0.84 -0.29 -19.26
CA PHE A 95 1.06 -1.40 -18.33
C PHE A 95 -0.18 -2.31 -18.22
N PRO A 96 0.01 -3.64 -18.17
CA PRO A 96 -1.11 -4.57 -18.11
C PRO A 96 -1.81 -4.52 -16.75
N ALA A 97 -3.08 -4.93 -16.74
CA ALA A 97 -3.84 -5.19 -15.53
C ALA A 97 -3.24 -6.36 -14.75
N ASP A 98 -3.53 -6.47 -13.45
CA ASP A 98 -3.13 -7.62 -12.64
C ASP A 98 -3.63 -8.94 -13.24
N VAL A 99 -2.78 -9.98 -13.25
CA VAL A 99 -3.14 -11.29 -13.82
C VAL A 99 -4.34 -11.94 -13.12
N HIS A 100 -4.54 -11.67 -11.83
CA HIS A 100 -5.69 -12.17 -11.06
C HIS A 100 -6.98 -11.50 -11.52
N TRP A 101 -6.92 -10.24 -11.95
CA TRP A 101 -8.04 -9.56 -12.59
C TRP A 101 -8.21 -9.99 -14.04
N GLU A 102 -7.17 -9.86 -14.86
CA GLU A 102 -7.24 -10.05 -16.32
C GLU A 102 -7.65 -11.47 -16.69
N LYS A 103 -7.06 -12.47 -16.03
CA LYS A 103 -7.29 -13.88 -16.33
C LYS A 103 -8.23 -14.54 -15.33
N GLY A 104 -8.10 -14.21 -14.05
CA GLY A 104 -8.90 -14.80 -12.98
C GLY A 104 -10.26 -14.13 -12.78
N ARG A 105 -10.47 -12.93 -13.34
CA ARG A 105 -11.65 -12.09 -13.07
C ARG A 105 -11.95 -11.96 -11.57
N MET A 106 -10.89 -11.95 -10.75
CA MET A 106 -11.02 -11.98 -9.29
C MET A 106 -11.51 -10.64 -8.77
N HIS A 107 -12.62 -10.67 -8.05
CA HIS A 107 -13.09 -9.54 -7.24
C HIS A 107 -12.09 -9.23 -6.12
N CYS A 108 -12.01 -7.97 -5.66
CA CYS A 108 -11.18 -7.59 -4.50
C CYS A 108 -11.39 -8.52 -3.30
N ALA A 109 -12.65 -8.92 -3.07
CA ALA A 109 -13.09 -9.80 -1.99
C ALA A 109 -12.60 -11.26 -2.11
N ALA A 110 -12.07 -11.67 -3.27
CA ALA A 110 -11.47 -12.99 -3.45
C ALA A 110 -10.14 -13.12 -2.69
N CYS A 111 -9.37 -12.02 -2.60
CA CYS A 111 -8.15 -11.97 -1.79
C CYS A 111 -8.42 -11.34 -0.41
N HIS A 112 -9.28 -10.32 -0.36
CA HIS A 112 -9.66 -9.62 0.86
C HIS A 112 -10.94 -10.21 1.47
N SER A 113 -10.77 -11.17 2.39
CA SER A 113 -11.90 -11.87 3.00
C SER A 113 -12.90 -10.91 3.67
N VAL A 114 -14.16 -11.35 3.75
CA VAL A 114 -15.23 -10.60 4.45
C VAL A 114 -14.83 -10.29 5.90
N THR A 115 -14.19 -11.23 6.59
CA THR A 115 -13.68 -11.03 7.95
C THR A 115 -12.60 -9.96 8.00
N GLN A 116 -11.70 -9.88 7.01
CA GLN A 116 -10.72 -8.81 6.93
C GLN A 116 -11.39 -7.43 6.74
N LEU A 117 -12.43 -7.37 5.91
CA LEU A 117 -13.13 -6.11 5.59
C LEU A 117 -14.05 -5.65 6.74
N HIS A 118 -14.76 -6.58 7.39
CA HIS A 118 -15.71 -6.31 8.47
C HIS A 118 -15.10 -6.42 9.86
N GLY A 119 -13.83 -6.82 10.01
CA GLY A 119 -13.20 -7.03 11.31
C GLY A 119 -13.55 -8.39 11.93
N ASP A 120 -12.61 -8.90 12.73
CA ASP A 120 -12.68 -10.18 13.45
C ASP A 120 -12.87 -10.01 14.96
N GLY A 121 -13.10 -8.78 15.43
CA GLY A 121 -13.16 -8.44 16.86
C GLY A 121 -11.83 -7.97 17.46
N THR A 122 -10.72 -8.09 16.71
CA THR A 122 -9.41 -7.59 17.13
C THR A 122 -9.18 -6.18 16.60
N ALA A 123 -8.76 -5.27 17.47
CA ALA A 123 -8.42 -3.90 17.11
C ALA A 123 -6.96 -3.80 16.62
N TYR A 124 -6.68 -4.27 15.40
CA TYR A 124 -5.33 -4.19 14.84
C TYR A 124 -4.87 -2.73 14.67
N PRO A 125 -3.58 -2.42 14.91
CA PRO A 125 -3.03 -1.07 14.75
C PRO A 125 -2.89 -0.65 13.29
N ASP A 126 -2.66 -1.61 12.38
CA ASP A 126 -2.52 -1.36 10.95
C ASP A 126 -2.81 -2.63 10.13
N ARG A 127 -2.77 -2.50 8.80
CA ARG A 127 -3.07 -3.59 7.85
C ARG A 127 -2.07 -4.75 7.89
N HIS A 128 -0.85 -4.52 8.36
CA HIS A 128 0.22 -5.51 8.40
C HIS A 128 0.05 -6.47 9.59
N ALA A 129 -0.45 -5.94 10.70
CA ALA A 129 -0.78 -6.71 11.91
C ALA A 129 -1.99 -7.64 11.73
N VAL A 130 -2.86 -7.41 10.74
CA VAL A 130 -4.04 -8.23 10.50
C VAL A 130 -3.64 -9.69 10.23
N ALA A 131 -4.18 -10.62 11.03
CA ALA A 131 -3.86 -12.04 10.91
C ALA A 131 -4.38 -12.64 9.60
N SER A 132 -5.62 -12.30 9.23
CA SER A 132 -6.31 -12.76 8.01
C SER A 132 -5.95 -12.00 6.73
N LYS A 133 -4.85 -11.23 6.74
CA LYS A 133 -4.41 -10.47 5.57
C LYS A 133 -4.13 -11.40 4.38
N ALA A 134 -4.45 -10.93 3.18
CA ALA A 134 -4.10 -11.63 1.95
C ALA A 134 -2.58 -11.88 1.87
N THR A 135 -2.20 -13.10 1.50
CA THR A 135 -0.80 -13.47 1.25
C THR A 135 -0.70 -14.27 -0.04
N CYS A 136 0.40 -14.11 -0.78
CA CYS A 136 0.64 -14.87 -2.01
C CYS A 136 0.63 -16.38 -1.72
N LEU A 137 1.20 -16.80 -0.60
CA LEU A 137 1.32 -18.21 -0.20
C LEU A 137 -0.02 -18.84 0.20
N GLY A 138 -1.03 -18.04 0.54
CA GLY A 138 -2.37 -18.55 0.80
C GLY A 138 -3.01 -19.25 -0.42
N CYS A 139 -2.69 -18.79 -1.63
CA CYS A 139 -3.14 -19.41 -2.89
C CYS A 139 -2.00 -20.13 -3.65
N HIS A 140 -0.75 -19.77 -3.39
CA HIS A 140 0.44 -20.34 -4.03
C HIS A 140 1.37 -21.01 -3.00
N PRO A 141 0.92 -22.04 -2.27
CA PRO A 141 1.72 -22.66 -1.20
C PRO A 141 3.02 -23.28 -1.74
N ASN A 142 2.99 -23.77 -2.98
CA ASN A 142 4.13 -24.43 -3.62
C ASN A 142 5.16 -23.44 -4.19
N ALA A 143 4.88 -22.13 -4.17
CA ALA A 143 5.82 -21.13 -4.69
C ALA A 143 7.12 -21.08 -3.86
N ARG A 144 7.11 -21.57 -2.62
CA ARG A 144 8.29 -21.66 -1.74
C ARG A 144 8.63 -23.08 -1.29
N ALA A 145 7.99 -24.10 -1.87
CA ALA A 145 8.27 -25.47 -1.51
C ALA A 145 9.73 -25.84 -1.82
N GLU A 146 10.32 -26.69 -0.98
CA GLU A 146 11.60 -27.31 -1.27
C GLU A 146 11.49 -28.09 -2.59
N GLY A 147 12.47 -27.91 -3.49
CA GLY A 147 12.42 -28.49 -4.83
C GLY A 147 11.55 -27.72 -5.85
N SER A 148 11.18 -26.46 -5.58
CA SER A 148 10.54 -25.60 -6.59
C SER A 148 11.33 -25.62 -7.91
N SER A 149 10.66 -25.88 -9.02
CA SER A 149 11.28 -25.88 -10.36
C SER A 149 11.74 -24.48 -10.82
N VAL A 150 11.39 -23.44 -10.07
CA VAL A 150 11.86 -22.07 -10.29
C VAL A 150 13.00 -21.79 -9.32
N GLU A 151 14.23 -21.88 -9.82
CA GLU A 151 15.46 -21.63 -9.06
C GLU A 151 15.41 -20.34 -8.23
N GLN A 152 14.85 -19.27 -8.80
CA GLN A 152 14.77 -17.96 -8.17
C GLN A 152 13.97 -17.97 -6.86
N HIS A 153 12.97 -18.86 -6.71
CA HIS A 153 12.25 -19.02 -5.46
C HIS A 153 13.13 -19.67 -4.37
N ALA A 154 13.98 -20.62 -4.76
CA ALA A 154 14.86 -21.35 -3.86
C ALA A 154 16.06 -20.53 -3.37
N VAL A 155 16.58 -19.61 -4.20
CA VAL A 155 17.75 -18.78 -3.85
C VAL A 155 17.39 -17.51 -3.09
N HIS A 156 16.22 -16.90 -3.37
CA HIS A 156 15.81 -15.66 -2.72
C HIS A 156 14.98 -15.89 -1.44
N ARG A 157 14.17 -16.96 -1.37
CA ARG A 157 13.36 -17.35 -0.19
C ARG A 157 12.75 -16.16 0.55
N ASP A 158 13.16 -15.96 1.81
CA ASP A 158 12.69 -14.92 2.73
C ASP A 158 13.55 -13.66 2.69
N ARG A 159 14.47 -13.52 1.73
CA ARG A 159 15.23 -12.26 1.58
C ARG A 159 14.42 -11.21 0.84
N ILE A 160 13.56 -11.64 -0.09
CA ILE A 160 12.86 -10.76 -1.02
C ILE A 160 11.36 -11.04 -1.02
N ASN A 161 10.55 -9.98 -0.95
CA ASN A 161 9.10 -10.05 -1.08
C ASN A 161 8.70 -10.41 -2.53
N CYS A 162 7.69 -11.27 -2.71
CA CYS A 162 7.19 -11.74 -4.01
C CYS A 162 6.93 -10.60 -5.01
N VAL A 163 6.42 -9.46 -4.52
CA VAL A 163 6.12 -8.30 -5.36
C VAL A 163 7.34 -7.70 -6.05
N VAL A 164 8.55 -7.91 -5.53
CA VAL A 164 9.78 -7.44 -6.19
C VAL A 164 9.98 -8.13 -7.54
N CYS A 165 9.61 -9.40 -7.66
CA CYS A 165 9.66 -10.11 -8.92
C CYS A 165 8.38 -9.92 -9.73
N HIS A 166 7.22 -9.96 -9.07
CA HIS A 166 5.94 -10.10 -9.76
C HIS A 166 5.17 -8.82 -10.00
N ALA A 167 5.44 -7.72 -9.30
CA ALA A 167 4.79 -6.44 -9.60
C ALA A 167 5.36 -5.79 -10.86
N THR A 168 4.56 -4.97 -11.54
CA THR A 168 5.01 -4.03 -12.57
C THR A 168 5.31 -2.65 -11.97
N VAL A 169 5.64 -1.65 -12.80
CA VAL A 169 5.79 -0.28 -12.29
C VAL A 169 4.47 0.20 -11.68
N TYR A 170 4.55 1.02 -10.66
CA TYR A 170 3.39 1.46 -9.89
C TYR A 170 3.44 2.96 -9.65
N ARG A 171 2.28 3.54 -9.32
CA ARG A 171 2.15 4.98 -9.20
C ARG A 171 2.72 5.48 -7.87
N GLY A 172 3.74 6.32 -7.92
CA GLY A 172 4.30 7.04 -6.78
C GLY A 172 3.52 8.29 -6.43
N CYS A 173 3.64 8.69 -5.16
CA CYS A 173 3.00 9.86 -4.58
C CYS A 173 4.01 10.72 -3.83
N GLU A 174 5.00 11.24 -4.56
CA GLU A 174 5.93 12.23 -4.02
C GLU A 174 5.23 13.60 -3.99
N ASN A 175 5.24 14.25 -2.82
CA ASN A 175 4.72 15.61 -2.62
C ASN A 175 3.25 15.85 -2.99
N CYS A 176 2.40 14.81 -3.00
CA CYS A 176 0.98 14.96 -3.36
C CYS A 176 0.17 15.90 -2.46
N HIS A 177 0.61 16.14 -1.21
CA HIS A 177 -0.07 17.06 -0.27
C HIS A 177 0.60 18.44 -0.15
N VAL A 178 1.55 18.80 -1.02
CA VAL A 178 2.26 20.10 -0.99
C VAL A 178 1.58 21.15 -1.91
N GLY A 179 0.26 21.07 -2.10
CA GLY A 179 -0.46 21.94 -3.02
C GLY A 179 -0.03 21.75 -4.49
N ALA A 180 0.37 22.83 -5.17
CA ALA A 180 0.67 22.85 -6.62
C ALA A 180 1.87 21.99 -7.08
N GLY A 181 2.61 21.36 -6.15
CA GLY A 181 3.77 20.51 -6.44
C GLY A 181 3.49 19.01 -6.61
N ALA A 182 2.23 18.58 -6.57
CA ALA A 182 1.86 17.16 -6.62
C ALA A 182 2.27 16.50 -7.95
N LYS A 183 3.30 15.65 -7.91
CA LYS A 183 3.73 14.86 -9.06
C LYS A 183 3.40 13.39 -8.84
N SER A 184 2.50 12.87 -9.65
CA SER A 184 2.29 11.44 -9.79
C SER A 184 3.17 10.92 -10.91
N ALA A 185 4.11 10.02 -10.58
CA ALA A 185 4.98 9.38 -11.57
C ALA A 185 4.92 7.86 -11.39
N LEU A 186 5.12 7.13 -12.48
CA LEU A 186 5.35 5.69 -12.39
C LEU A 186 6.76 5.45 -11.87
N GLN A 187 6.87 4.50 -10.95
CA GLN A 187 8.13 4.15 -10.31
C GLN A 187 8.23 2.65 -10.05
N PHE A 188 9.46 2.24 -9.75
CA PHE A 188 9.76 0.89 -9.27
C PHE A 188 11.01 0.98 -8.40
N LYS A 189 10.83 0.89 -7.08
CA LYS A 189 11.90 1.10 -6.10
C LYS A 189 11.96 -0.04 -5.10
N ILE A 190 13.01 -0.85 -5.20
CA ILE A 190 13.38 -1.88 -4.23
C ILE A 190 14.11 -1.20 -3.08
N GLY A 191 13.63 -1.42 -1.86
CA GLY A 191 14.29 -0.96 -0.64
C GLY A 191 14.22 -2.01 0.45
N ARG A 192 14.76 -1.66 1.63
CA ARG A 192 14.68 -2.49 2.82
C ARG A 192 13.36 -2.24 3.53
N SER A 193 12.74 -3.30 4.04
CA SER A 193 11.59 -3.13 4.92
C SER A 193 12.04 -2.44 6.22
N ALA A 194 11.28 -1.43 6.64
CA ALA A 194 11.44 -0.80 7.95
C ALA A 194 10.68 -1.53 9.06
N ARG A 195 9.98 -2.62 8.73
CA ARG A 195 9.16 -3.38 9.65
C ARG A 195 9.97 -4.50 10.30
N PRO A 196 10.02 -4.57 11.64
CA PRO A 196 10.74 -5.65 12.33
C PRO A 196 10.04 -7.00 12.17
N ASP A 197 8.73 -7.01 11.91
CA ASP A 197 7.91 -8.20 11.74
C ASP A 197 7.80 -8.66 10.27
N ALA A 198 8.52 -8.01 9.34
CA ALA A 198 8.47 -8.39 7.94
C ALA A 198 9.17 -9.74 7.70
N PRO A 199 8.54 -10.69 6.98
CA PRO A 199 9.17 -11.96 6.61
C PRO A 199 10.15 -11.81 5.43
N TYR A 200 10.61 -10.58 5.17
CA TYR A 200 11.51 -10.24 4.08
C TYR A 200 12.43 -9.08 4.46
N THR A 201 13.63 -9.09 3.89
CA THR A 201 14.56 -7.95 4.02
C THR A 201 14.27 -6.88 2.98
N TYR A 202 14.05 -7.28 1.72
CA TYR A 202 13.84 -6.37 0.60
C TYR A 202 12.42 -6.46 0.05
N THR A 203 11.83 -5.31 -0.24
CA THR A 203 10.48 -5.19 -0.81
C THR A 203 10.41 -3.98 -1.73
N LEU A 204 9.30 -3.83 -2.43
CA LEU A 204 8.98 -2.58 -3.10
C LEU A 204 8.53 -1.54 -2.08
N LEU A 205 9.00 -0.31 -2.26
CA LEU A 205 8.65 0.84 -1.44
C LEU A 205 7.87 1.87 -2.24
N ARG A 206 6.87 2.48 -1.62
CA ARG A 206 6.13 3.61 -2.18
C ARG A 206 6.26 4.78 -1.22
N HIS A 207 6.61 5.94 -1.75
CA HIS A 207 6.52 7.20 -1.02
C HIS A 207 5.06 7.48 -0.64
N VAL A 208 4.79 7.70 0.65
CA VAL A 208 3.48 8.13 1.14
C VAL A 208 3.35 9.65 1.06
N PRO A 209 2.14 10.20 0.92
CA PRO A 209 1.98 11.61 0.60
C PRO A 209 2.19 12.56 1.80
N THR A 210 2.47 12.02 3.01
CA THR A 210 2.63 12.79 4.25
C THR A 210 3.92 13.61 4.27
N VAL A 211 3.81 14.93 4.34
CA VAL A 211 4.94 15.90 4.40
C VAL A 211 4.95 16.66 5.72
N ARG A 212 6.11 17.15 6.17
CA ARG A 212 6.32 17.70 7.53
C ARG A 212 5.33 18.79 7.92
N GLY A 213 5.06 19.73 7.01
CA GLY A 213 4.17 20.87 7.24
C GLY A 213 2.73 20.69 6.78
N MET A 214 2.27 19.45 6.47
CA MET A 214 0.92 19.25 5.88
C MET A 214 -0.23 19.72 6.78
N TRP A 215 0.04 19.93 8.07
CA TRP A 215 -0.94 20.35 9.07
C TRP A 215 -0.77 21.80 9.52
N ASP A 216 0.26 22.53 9.06
CA ASP A 216 0.64 23.83 9.62
C ASP A 216 -0.49 24.87 9.53
N ALA A 217 -1.34 24.79 8.50
CA ALA A 217 -2.52 25.64 8.35
C ALA A 217 -3.60 25.43 9.42
N LYS A 218 -3.54 24.33 10.19
CA LYS A 218 -4.48 23.99 11.27
C LYS A 218 -3.79 23.93 12.62
N VAL A 219 -2.59 23.34 12.66
CA VAL A 219 -1.77 23.15 13.84
C VAL A 219 -0.32 23.32 13.39
N ALA A 220 0.30 24.45 13.72
CA ALA A 220 1.72 24.67 13.46
C ALA A 220 2.58 23.61 14.18
N ASP A 221 3.60 23.11 13.47
CA ASP A 221 4.55 22.11 13.97
C ASP A 221 3.86 20.87 14.55
N ALA A 222 2.79 20.41 13.89
CA ALA A 222 1.96 19.31 14.40
C ALA A 222 2.68 17.96 14.49
N MET A 223 3.81 17.78 13.78
CA MET A 223 4.50 16.49 13.63
C MET A 223 5.97 16.55 14.05
N PRO A 224 6.28 16.81 15.33
CA PRO A 224 7.65 16.83 15.82
C PRO A 224 8.35 15.45 15.71
N GLY A 225 7.59 14.36 15.72
CA GLY A 225 8.07 12.99 15.53
C GLY A 225 8.08 12.51 14.07
N TYR A 226 8.06 13.41 13.09
CA TYR A 226 7.99 13.07 11.66
C TYR A 226 8.98 11.97 11.24
N ASP A 227 10.22 12.08 11.72
CA ASP A 227 11.34 11.20 11.36
C ASP A 227 11.31 9.82 12.07
N ALA A 228 10.38 9.59 13.00
CA ALA A 228 10.25 8.31 13.70
C ALA A 228 9.88 7.15 12.76
N VAL A 229 9.17 7.46 11.66
CA VAL A 229 8.65 6.49 10.70
C VAL A 229 8.91 6.93 9.25
N PRO A 230 9.50 6.07 8.41
CA PRO A 230 9.79 6.36 7.01
C PRO A 230 8.59 6.86 6.22
N THR A 231 8.84 7.72 5.24
CA THR A 231 7.86 8.11 4.21
C THR A 231 7.86 7.11 3.05
N TRP A 232 8.98 6.46 2.77
CA TRP A 232 9.03 5.31 1.90
C TRP A 232 8.62 4.05 2.66
N LYS A 233 7.47 3.48 2.30
CA LYS A 233 6.88 2.34 3.02
C LYS A 233 6.67 1.13 2.13
N ASP A 234 6.72 -0.04 2.75
CA ASP A 234 6.37 -1.32 2.14
C ASP A 234 5.07 -1.21 1.34
N THR A 235 5.16 -1.49 0.05
CA THR A 235 4.02 -1.47 -0.87
C THR A 235 3.78 -2.84 -1.47
N VAL A 236 2.51 -3.16 -1.66
CA VAL A 236 2.04 -4.32 -2.40
C VAL A 236 1.25 -3.75 -3.59
N PRO A 237 1.93 -3.43 -4.70
CA PRO A 237 1.24 -2.96 -5.90
C PRO A 237 0.27 -4.03 -6.38
N HIS A 238 -0.91 -3.62 -6.83
CA HIS A 238 -1.93 -4.54 -7.31
C HIS A 238 -1.80 -4.69 -8.82
N ASN A 239 -0.65 -5.14 -9.30
CA ASN A 239 -0.33 -5.23 -10.73
C ASN A 239 0.53 -6.45 -11.02
N ILE A 240 0.22 -7.55 -10.34
CA ILE A 240 0.98 -8.79 -10.33
C ILE A 240 0.96 -9.44 -11.71
N GLN A 241 2.14 -9.87 -12.16
CA GLN A 241 2.39 -10.56 -13.41
C GLN A 241 3.27 -11.78 -13.17
N ARG A 242 3.01 -12.84 -13.93
CA ARG A 242 3.90 -14.02 -13.94
C ARG A 242 5.25 -13.69 -14.59
N LYS A 243 5.23 -12.87 -15.65
CA LYS A 243 6.43 -12.44 -16.39
C LYS A 243 6.56 -10.92 -16.27
N THR A 244 7.67 -10.46 -15.71
CA THR A 244 8.03 -9.04 -15.62
C THR A 244 9.44 -8.83 -16.18
N PRO A 245 9.89 -7.58 -16.35
CA PRO A 245 11.30 -7.32 -16.57
C PRO A 245 12.20 -7.94 -15.48
N ARG A 246 11.76 -8.00 -14.21
CA ARG A 246 12.57 -8.56 -13.12
C ARG A 246 12.71 -10.08 -13.22
N THR A 247 11.70 -10.79 -13.70
CA THR A 247 11.76 -12.26 -13.85
C THR A 247 12.53 -12.71 -15.10
N ALA A 248 12.88 -11.79 -16.01
CA ALA A 248 13.49 -12.15 -17.30
C ALA A 248 14.98 -12.48 -17.21
N SER A 249 15.72 -11.90 -16.25
CA SER A 249 17.15 -12.15 -16.05
C SER A 249 17.59 -11.70 -14.66
N CYS A 250 18.56 -12.39 -14.07
CA CYS A 250 19.17 -12.00 -12.79
C CYS A 250 19.70 -10.56 -12.84
N ASN A 251 20.33 -10.15 -13.95
CA ASN A 251 20.94 -8.83 -14.13
C ASN A 251 19.94 -7.69 -14.31
N ASN A 252 18.65 -8.00 -14.42
CA ASN A 252 17.61 -6.96 -14.37
C ASN A 252 17.46 -6.40 -12.94
N CYS A 253 17.97 -7.10 -11.92
CA CYS A 253 18.15 -6.59 -10.56
C CYS A 253 19.63 -6.49 -10.17
N HIS A 254 20.40 -7.56 -10.40
CA HIS A 254 21.81 -7.66 -10.03
C HIS A 254 22.68 -6.73 -10.89
N GLY A 255 23.40 -5.81 -10.25
CA GLY A 255 24.16 -4.74 -10.90
C GLY A 255 23.30 -3.60 -11.47
N ASN A 256 21.98 -3.61 -11.24
CA ASN A 256 21.07 -2.58 -11.74
C ASN A 256 20.72 -1.57 -10.63
N ALA A 257 21.58 -0.59 -10.42
CA ALA A 257 21.39 0.44 -9.39
C ALA A 257 20.15 1.34 -9.59
N ARG A 258 19.47 1.31 -10.75
CA ARG A 258 18.37 2.24 -11.07
C ARG A 258 17.07 1.88 -10.36
N ILE A 259 16.85 0.59 -10.11
CA ILE A 259 15.60 0.07 -9.53
C ILE A 259 15.62 0.00 -7.99
N PHE A 260 16.73 0.37 -7.36
CA PHE A 260 16.83 0.43 -5.91
C PHE A 260 16.61 1.85 -5.42
N LEU A 261 16.04 1.99 -4.22
CA LEU A 261 15.98 3.25 -3.49
C LEU A 261 17.33 3.47 -2.80
N LYS A 262 18.09 4.46 -3.24
CA LYS A 262 19.44 4.77 -2.74
C LYS A 262 19.42 6.04 -1.89
N PRO A 263 20.46 6.29 -1.07
CA PRO A 263 20.59 7.54 -0.31
C PRO A 263 20.43 8.80 -1.18
N GLY A 264 21.04 8.83 -2.37
CA GLY A 264 20.94 9.96 -3.30
C GLY A 264 19.59 10.11 -4.01
N ASP A 265 18.68 9.14 -3.87
CA ASP A 265 17.32 9.26 -4.40
C ASP A 265 16.37 9.96 -3.40
N LEU A 266 16.79 10.17 -2.15
CA LEU A 266 15.94 10.73 -1.11
C LEU A 266 15.84 12.25 -1.22
N ASN A 267 14.65 12.78 -0.95
CA ASN A 267 14.49 14.20 -0.66
C ASN A 267 15.32 14.53 0.60
N PRO A 268 16.22 15.54 0.58
CA PRO A 268 17.03 15.92 1.73
C PRO A 268 16.22 16.15 3.01
N THR A 269 15.01 16.70 2.90
CA THR A 269 14.14 16.99 4.06
C THR A 269 13.55 15.75 4.71
N GLU A 270 13.63 14.59 4.05
CA GLU A 270 13.08 13.31 4.52
C GLU A 270 14.18 12.25 4.65
N ALA A 271 15.44 12.60 4.39
CA ALA A 271 16.54 11.66 4.37
C ALA A 271 16.72 10.94 5.72
N ALA A 272 16.55 11.67 6.82
CA ALA A 272 16.62 11.12 8.17
C ALA A 272 15.56 10.04 8.41
N ALA A 273 14.29 10.32 8.10
CA ALA A 273 13.19 9.36 8.23
C ALA A 273 13.42 8.06 7.43
N ASN A 274 14.12 8.15 6.29
CA ASN A 274 14.24 7.06 5.32
C ASN A 274 15.61 6.38 5.29
N ALA A 275 16.55 6.79 6.15
CA ALA A 275 17.91 6.22 6.19
C ALA A 275 17.93 4.69 6.38
N ARG A 276 16.91 4.12 7.05
CA ARG A 276 16.81 2.68 7.29
C ARG A 276 16.22 1.86 6.14
N VAL A 277 15.61 2.49 5.14
CA VAL A 277 14.91 1.80 4.04
C VAL A 277 15.66 1.85 2.70
N VAL A 278 16.73 2.64 2.62
CA VAL A 278 17.60 2.69 1.44
C VAL A 278 18.52 1.48 1.33
N VAL A 279 18.97 1.21 0.11
CA VAL A 279 19.96 0.19 -0.22
C VAL A 279 21.27 0.89 -0.56
N THR A 280 22.29 0.64 0.25
CA THR A 280 23.64 1.21 0.09
C THR A 280 24.54 0.35 -0.79
N THR A 281 24.29 -0.96 -0.84
CA THR A 281 25.08 -1.91 -1.61
C THR A 281 24.19 -2.63 -2.60
N ILE A 282 24.43 -2.39 -3.89
CA ILE A 282 23.70 -3.06 -4.97
C ILE A 282 24.28 -4.48 -5.13
N PRO A 283 23.44 -5.53 -5.23
CA PRO A 283 23.93 -6.88 -5.47
C PRO A 283 24.77 -6.92 -6.76
N PRO A 284 25.92 -7.63 -6.78
CA PRO A 284 26.76 -7.71 -7.99
C PRO A 284 26.04 -8.49 -9.09
N ARG A 285 26.44 -8.25 -10.35
CA ARG A 285 25.94 -8.99 -11.53
C ARG A 285 26.11 -10.50 -11.36
N ARG A 286 25.25 -11.25 -12.04
CA ARG A 286 25.16 -12.71 -12.04
C ARG A 286 25.22 -13.27 -13.45
#